data_AF-A0A2S9U887-F1
#
_entry.id   AF-A0A2S9U887-F1
#
_cell.length_a   1.000
_cell.length_b   1.000
_cell.length_c   1.000
_cell.angle_alpha   90.00
_cell.angle_beta   90.00
_cell.angle_gamma   90.00
#
_symmetry.space_group_name_H-M   'P 1'
#
loop_
_entity.id
_entity.type
_entity.pdbx_description
1 polymer ?
#
loop_
_entity_poly.entity_id
_entity_poly.type
_entity_poly.pdbx_seq_one_letter_code
_entity_poly.pdbx_strand_id
1 'polypeptide(L)'
;MKLIVMMMFFGSAMCSLPALASSDDSWQALFSAMNKACVSAAGIDEVQVSKPVLFPDETGMAGLMMKGNTGKMKHKVSLICLYDKAKKKAFVSEYTW
;
A
#
# COMPACT_ATOMS: atom_id res chain seq x y z
N MET A 1 -60.33 2.16 -1.67
CA MET A 1 -59.49 1.08 -1.09
C MET A 1 -58.48 0.45 -2.07
N LYS A 2 -58.73 0.38 -3.39
CA LYS A 2 -57.75 -0.13 -4.38
C LYS A 2 -56.51 0.76 -4.63
N LEU A 3 -56.60 2.08 -4.39
CA LEU A 3 -55.47 3.00 -4.63
C LEU A 3 -54.39 3.00 -3.53
N ILE A 4 -54.73 2.61 -2.30
CA ILE A 4 -53.77 2.66 -1.17
C ILE A 4 -52.78 1.49 -1.22
N VAL A 5 -53.21 0.32 -1.72
CA VAL A 5 -52.37 -0.87 -1.87
C VAL A 5 -51.28 -0.67 -2.94
N MET A 6 -51.53 0.18 -3.92
CA MET A 6 -50.61 0.43 -5.04
C MET A 6 -49.45 1.37 -4.67
N MET A 7 -49.58 2.13 -3.56
CA MET A 7 -48.55 3.07 -3.10
C MET A 7 -47.51 2.43 -2.17
N MET A 8 -47.75 1.21 -1.67
CA MET A 8 -46.80 0.48 -0.81
C MET A 8 -45.75 -0.36 -1.58
N PHE A 9 -45.86 -0.48 -2.91
CA PHE A 9 -44.94 -1.30 -3.71
C PHE A 9 -43.75 -0.55 -4.34
N PHE A 10 -43.65 0.78 -4.15
CA PHE A 10 -42.64 1.61 -4.84
C PHE A 10 -41.39 1.92 -3.99
N GLY A 11 -41.30 1.41 -2.76
CA GLY A 11 -40.30 1.84 -1.78
C GLY A 11 -39.02 1.00 -1.65
N SER A 12 -38.88 -0.10 -2.38
CA SER A 12 -37.85 -1.11 -2.07
C SER A 12 -36.93 -1.46 -3.24
N ALA A 13 -36.49 -0.46 -4.01
CA ALA A 13 -35.39 -0.61 -4.96
C ALA A 13 -34.16 0.16 -4.45
N MET A 14 -33.70 -0.17 -3.24
CA MET A 14 -32.36 0.23 -2.82
C MET A 14 -31.36 -0.60 -3.62
N CYS A 15 -30.76 0.00 -4.66
CA CYS A 15 -29.67 -0.58 -5.41
C CYS A 15 -28.54 -0.93 -4.45
N SER A 16 -28.29 -2.23 -4.25
CA SER A 16 -27.10 -2.74 -3.59
C SER A 16 -25.90 -2.35 -4.45
N LEU A 17 -25.22 -1.25 -4.11
CA LEU A 17 -23.96 -0.91 -4.75
C LEU A 17 -22.97 -2.04 -4.46
N PRO A 18 -22.25 -2.55 -5.47
CA PRO A 18 -21.25 -3.58 -5.23
C PRO A 18 -20.21 -3.01 -4.27
N ALA A 19 -19.94 -3.74 -3.18
CA ALA A 19 -18.82 -3.44 -2.31
C ALA A 19 -17.54 -3.70 -3.11
N LEU A 20 -16.91 -2.63 -3.60
CA LEU A 20 -15.64 -2.73 -4.31
C LEU A 20 -14.54 -2.97 -3.28
N ALA A 21 -14.19 -4.24 -3.09
CA ALA A 21 -12.94 -4.59 -2.44
C ALA A 21 -11.77 -4.14 -3.32
N SER A 22 -10.61 -3.86 -2.70
CA SER A 22 -9.38 -3.58 -3.45
C SER A 22 -9.07 -4.74 -4.40
N SER A 23 -8.89 -4.44 -5.67
CA SER A 23 -8.53 -5.43 -6.70
C SER A 23 -7.04 -5.78 -6.64
N ASP A 24 -6.67 -6.92 -7.22
CA ASP A 24 -5.26 -7.32 -7.35
C ASP A 24 -4.43 -6.26 -8.09
N ASP A 25 -5.02 -5.61 -9.10
CA ASP A 25 -4.38 -4.51 -9.84
C ASP A 25 -4.06 -3.32 -8.92
N SER A 26 -4.97 -2.98 -8.00
CA SER A 26 -4.76 -1.89 -7.05
C SER A 26 -3.61 -2.18 -6.08
N TRP A 27 -3.50 -3.44 -5.63
CA TRP A 27 -2.39 -3.90 -4.81
C TRP A 27 -1.07 -3.88 -5.56
N GLN A 28 -1.05 -4.38 -6.80
CA GLN A 28 0.14 -4.38 -7.64
C GLN A 28 0.63 -2.96 -7.93
N ALA A 29 -0.28 -2.03 -8.21
CA ALA A 29 0.05 -0.62 -8.41
C ALA A 29 0.67 0.01 -7.15
N LEU A 30 0.09 -0.25 -5.97
CA LEU A 30 0.63 0.22 -4.69
C LEU A 30 2.05 -0.32 -4.45
N PHE A 31 2.26 -1.63 -4.62
CA PHE A 31 3.55 -2.26 -4.35
C PHE A 31 4.63 -1.80 -5.32
N SER A 32 4.28 -1.60 -6.59
CA SER A 32 5.18 -1.03 -7.60
C SER A 32 5.61 0.39 -7.24
N ALA A 33 4.65 1.24 -6.86
CA ALA A 33 4.92 2.62 -6.43
C ALA A 33 5.80 2.67 -5.17
N MET A 34 5.48 1.85 -4.18
CA MET A 34 6.24 1.72 -2.94
C MET A 34 7.68 1.23 -3.20
N ASN A 35 7.85 0.16 -3.97
CA ASN A 35 9.18 -0.37 -4.33
C ASN A 35 10.04 0.71 -4.98
N LYS A 36 9.49 1.42 -5.97
CA LYS A 36 10.19 2.51 -6.65
C LYS A 36 10.60 3.63 -5.70
N ALA A 37 9.68 4.07 -4.84
CA ALA A 37 9.95 5.14 -3.88
C ALA A 37 11.02 4.73 -2.85
N CYS A 38 10.94 3.51 -2.33
CA CYS A 38 11.88 2.99 -1.33
C CYS A 38 13.29 2.79 -1.90
N VAL A 39 13.41 2.18 -3.09
CA VAL A 39 14.71 2.00 -3.75
C VAL A 39 15.34 3.36 -4.07
N SER A 40 14.53 4.32 -4.56
CA SER A 40 15.01 5.68 -4.83
C SER A 40 15.47 6.40 -3.56
N ALA A 41 14.76 6.21 -2.44
CA ALA A 41 15.10 6.85 -1.16
C ALA A 41 16.28 6.17 -0.45
N ALA A 42 16.55 4.89 -0.73
CA ALA A 42 17.67 4.15 -0.14
C ALA A 42 19.03 4.63 -0.65
N GLY A 43 19.11 5.16 -1.89
CA GLY A 43 20.31 5.79 -2.42
C GLY A 43 21.53 4.87 -2.55
N ILE A 44 21.31 3.56 -2.75
CA ILE A 44 22.38 2.56 -2.90
C ILE A 44 22.19 1.73 -4.18
N ASP A 45 23.32 1.34 -4.79
CA ASP A 45 23.37 0.81 -6.15
C ASP A 45 22.67 -0.55 -6.31
N GLU A 46 22.77 -1.41 -5.31
CA GLU A 46 22.21 -2.76 -5.33
C GLU A 46 21.39 -3.00 -4.06
N VAL A 47 20.07 -3.08 -4.25
CA VAL A 47 19.09 -3.33 -3.18
C VAL A 47 18.24 -4.54 -3.50
N GLN A 48 18.20 -5.45 -2.54
CA GLN A 48 17.23 -6.52 -2.48
C GLN A 48 16.06 -6.08 -1.61
N VAL A 49 14.84 -6.32 -2.09
CA VAL A 49 13.60 -5.88 -1.46
C VAL A 49 12.80 -7.12 -1.04
N SER A 50 12.20 -7.10 0.16
CA SER A 50 11.30 -8.14 0.65
C SER A 50 9.92 -8.09 -0.01
N LYS A 51 9.04 -9.02 0.38
CA LYS A 51 7.60 -8.82 0.20
C LYS A 51 7.12 -7.58 0.99
N PRO A 52 6.02 -6.92 0.57
CA PRO A 52 5.40 -5.83 1.31
C PRO A 52 5.10 -6.20 2.76
N VAL A 53 5.42 -5.29 3.67
CA VAL A 53 4.94 -5.28 5.06
C VAL A 53 3.73 -4.36 5.10
N LEU A 54 2.55 -4.94 5.28
CA LEU A 54 1.30 -4.18 5.33
C LEU A 54 0.96 -3.83 6.77
N PHE A 55 0.57 -2.57 6.98
CA PHE A 55 0.05 -2.08 8.24
C PHE A 55 -1.46 -1.85 8.11
N PRO A 56 -2.20 -1.83 9.23
CA PRO A 56 -3.60 -1.42 9.24
C PRO A 56 -3.81 -0.08 8.54
N ASP A 57 -4.94 0.09 7.84
CA ASP A 57 -5.18 1.27 7.02
C ASP A 57 -5.18 2.59 7.79
N GLU A 58 -5.57 2.56 9.06
CA GLU A 58 -5.52 3.68 10.01
C GLU A 58 -4.12 4.30 10.15
N THR A 59 -3.05 3.52 9.91
CA THR A 59 -1.69 4.04 9.95
C THR A 59 -1.35 4.89 8.72
N GLY A 60 -2.05 4.69 7.61
CA GLY A 60 -1.71 5.29 6.33
C GLY A 60 -0.38 4.80 5.73
N MET A 61 0.24 3.77 6.30
CA MET A 61 1.58 3.30 5.92
C MET A 61 1.57 1.92 5.26
N ALA A 62 2.59 1.68 4.45
CA ALA A 62 3.05 0.36 4.02
C ALA A 62 4.58 0.34 4.12
N GLY A 63 5.22 -0.83 4.13
CA GLY A 63 6.67 -0.90 4.29
C GLY A 63 7.35 -2.02 3.51
N LEU A 64 8.67 -1.94 3.49
CA LEU A 64 9.56 -2.94 2.89
C LEU A 64 10.77 -3.12 3.79
N MET A 65 11.23 -4.37 3.89
CA MET A 65 12.57 -4.67 4.39
C MET A 65 13.50 -4.71 3.19
N MET A 66 14.66 -4.08 3.31
CA MET A 66 15.64 -4.05 2.25
C MET A 66 17.02 -4.45 2.77
N LYS A 67 17.83 -5.03 1.91
CA LYS A 67 19.23 -5.33 2.15
C LYS A 67 20.03 -4.83 0.98
N GLY A 68 21.18 -4.23 1.23
CA GLY A 68 22.03 -3.75 0.15
C GLY A 68 23.44 -3.48 0.62
N ASN A 69 24.24 -2.91 -0.27
CA ASN A 69 25.63 -2.57 -0.01
C ASN A 69 25.84 -1.06 -0.15
N THR A 70 26.57 -0.44 0.79
CA THR A 70 26.91 0.99 0.71
C THR A 70 28.32 1.21 0.15
N GLY A 71 28.42 2.10 -0.83
CA GLY A 71 29.68 2.62 -1.37
C GLY A 71 30.65 1.59 -1.96
N LYS A 72 31.89 2.04 -2.19
CA LYS A 72 32.95 1.23 -2.82
C LYS A 72 33.41 0.04 -1.96
N MET A 73 33.24 0.14 -0.64
CA MET A 73 33.69 -0.86 0.34
C MET A 73 32.67 -2.00 0.56
N LYS A 74 31.51 -1.96 -0.10
CA LYS A 74 30.45 -2.98 -0.06
C LYS A 74 30.05 -3.42 1.36
N HIS A 75 29.83 -2.46 2.26
CA HIS A 75 29.30 -2.77 3.58
C HIS A 75 27.84 -3.18 3.47
N LYS A 76 27.52 -4.39 3.95
CA LYS A 76 26.15 -4.89 3.98
C LYS A 76 25.34 -4.10 5.00
N VAL A 77 24.25 -3.50 4.56
CA VAL A 77 23.30 -2.77 5.40
C VAL A 77 21.92 -3.40 5.33
N SER A 78 21.21 -3.33 6.44
CA SER A 78 19.80 -3.70 6.52
C SER A 78 18.99 -2.43 6.69
N LEU A 79 18.02 -2.21 5.81
CA LEU A 79 17.21 -1.01 5.77
C LEU A 79 15.75 -1.36 5.96
N ILE A 80 15.02 -0.50 6.63
CA ILE A 80 13.56 -0.49 6.67
C ILE A 80 13.07 0.72 5.89
N CYS A 81 12.10 0.49 5.01
CA CYS A 81 11.38 1.57 4.33
C CYS A 81 9.94 1.63 4.83
N LEU A 82 9.48 2.84 5.15
CA LEU A 82 8.07 3.16 5.35
C LEU A 82 7.60 4.06 4.21
N TYR A 83 6.44 3.74 3.66
CA TYR A 83 5.80 4.45 2.57
C TYR A 83 4.46 4.99 3.02
N ASP A 84 4.35 6.31 3.03
CA ASP A 84 3.11 7.04 3.29
C ASP A 84 2.23 6.95 2.03
N LYS A 85 1.13 6.19 2.14
CA LYS A 85 0.21 5.90 1.02
C LYS A 85 -0.44 7.18 0.49
N ALA A 86 -0.71 8.15 1.37
CA ALA A 86 -1.39 9.40 1.01
C ALA A 86 -0.43 10.40 0.36
N LYS A 87 0.75 10.58 0.96
CA LYS A 87 1.77 11.52 0.46
C LYS A 87 2.61 10.95 -0.68
N LYS A 88 2.51 9.65 -0.94
CA LYS A 88 3.34 8.90 -1.91
C LYS A 88 4.84 9.11 -1.66
N LYS A 89 5.23 9.12 -0.38
CA LYS A 89 6.59 9.43 0.06
C LYS A 89 7.18 8.27 0.85
N ALA A 90 8.43 7.92 0.53
CA ALA A 90 9.20 6.91 1.25
C ALA A 90 10.15 7.54 2.28
N PHE A 91 10.33 6.84 3.39
CA PHE A 91 11.25 7.15 4.47
C PHE A 91 12.08 5.89 4.73
N VAL A 92 13.39 5.98 4.57
CA VAL A 92 14.31 4.85 4.71
C VAL A 92 15.22 5.09 5.90
N SER A 93 15.38 4.07 6.74
CA SER A 93 16.34 4.05 7.84
C SER A 93 17.11 2.75 7.84
N GLU A 94 18.39 2.83 8.22
CA GLU A 94 19.14 1.64 8.59
C GLU A 94 18.65 1.11 9.94
N TYR A 95 18.74 -0.21 10.13
CA TYR A 95 18.52 -0.86 11.41
C TYR A 95 19.56 -1.94 11.66
N THR A 96 19.87 -2.13 12.94
CA THR A 96 20.70 -3.23 13.46
C THR A 96 19.85 -4.07 14.42
N TRP A 97 20.18 -5.35 14.55
CA TRP A 97 19.57 -6.23 15.55
C TRP A 97 20.13 -5.96 16.94
#